data_AF-A0A1F8MG10-F1
#
_entry.id   AF-A0A1F8MG10-F1
#
_cell.length_a   1.000
_cell.length_b   1.000
_cell.length_c   1.000
_cell.angle_alpha   90.00
_cell.angle_beta   90.00
_cell.angle_gamma   90.00
#
_symmetry.space_group_name_H-M   'P 1'
#
loop_
_entity.id
_entity.type
_entity.pdbx_description
1 polymer ?
#
loop_
_entity_poly.entity_id
_entity_poly.type
_entity_poly.pdbx_seq_one_letter_code
_entity_poly.pdbx_strand_id
1 'polypeptide(L)'
;MPLNVKPIDASATKYADNASRAATEYAVNAAAGAEAWARQTAASADNYGQAIAASGIKNRFRSGVVKAGAAKYARKINDVGKDRYGPGVSAGKDDYKSGSEPYFSTLASLSLSARKPKGDPANYKRVEEVGKALNSKKLALLGG
;
A
#
# COMPACT_ATOMS: atom_id res chain seq x y z
N MET A 1 -23.09 -0.55 20.50
CA MET A 1 -23.21 0.56 19.54
C MET A 1 -22.40 0.21 18.31
N PRO A 2 -23.00 0.32 17.11
CA PRO A 2 -22.29 0.11 15.85
C PRO A 2 -21.16 1.14 15.71
N LEU A 3 -20.10 0.77 14.99
CA LEU A 3 -19.02 1.69 14.67
C LEU A 3 -19.51 2.74 13.67
N ASN A 4 -19.14 4.00 13.89
CA ASN A 4 -19.32 5.03 12.87
C ASN A 4 -18.23 4.90 11.82
N VAL A 5 -18.58 4.31 10.68
CA VAL A 5 -17.67 4.09 9.55
C VAL A 5 -17.99 5.11 8.46
N LYS A 6 -16.94 5.78 7.96
CA LYS A 6 -17.11 6.74 6.86
C LYS A 6 -17.61 5.99 5.61
N PRO A 7 -18.50 6.60 4.81
CA PRO A 7 -18.91 6.00 3.54
C PRO A 7 -17.69 5.69 2.66
N ILE A 8 -17.74 4.54 1.98
CA ILE A 8 -16.63 4.10 1.12
C ILE A 8 -16.40 5.07 -0.04
N ASP A 9 -17.46 5.62 -0.65
CA ASP A 9 -17.37 6.56 -1.76
C ASP A 9 -16.69 7.86 -1.36
N ALA A 10 -16.99 8.35 -0.16
CA ALA A 10 -16.32 9.52 0.40
C ALA A 10 -14.83 9.21 0.68
N SER A 11 -14.52 8.00 1.17
CA SER A 11 -13.14 7.57 1.41
C SER A 11 -12.34 7.41 0.11
N ALA A 12 -12.94 6.82 -0.93
CA ALA A 12 -12.34 6.67 -2.25
C ALA A 12 -12.11 8.02 -2.95
N THR A 13 -13.06 8.94 -2.82
CA THR A 13 -12.91 10.31 -3.33
C THR A 13 -11.78 11.04 -2.61
N LYS A 14 -11.76 10.97 -1.27
CA LYS A 14 -10.66 11.55 -0.48
C LYS A 14 -9.30 10.94 -0.84
N TYR A 15 -9.23 9.63 -1.10
CA TYR A 15 -8.02 8.95 -1.54
C TYR A 15 -7.47 9.56 -2.84
N ALA A 16 -8.31 9.71 -3.87
CA ALA A 16 -7.93 10.33 -5.13
C ALA A 16 -7.55 11.82 -4.97
N ASP A 17 -8.33 12.59 -4.23
CA ASP A 17 -8.10 14.03 -4.01
C ASP A 17 -6.82 14.30 -3.21
N ASN A 18 -6.47 13.41 -2.28
CA ASN A 18 -5.21 13.55 -1.55
C ASN A 18 -4.02 13.26 -2.46
N ALA A 19 -4.12 12.26 -3.34
CA ALA A 19 -3.05 11.92 -4.25
C ALA A 19 -2.78 13.03 -5.29
N SER A 20 -3.82 13.73 -5.77
CA SER A 20 -3.64 14.85 -6.70
C SER A 20 -2.79 15.98 -6.11
N ARG A 21 -2.82 16.14 -4.78
CA ARG A 21 -2.03 17.14 -4.04
C ARG A 21 -0.66 16.65 -3.59
N ALA A 22 -0.42 15.34 -3.63
CA ALA A 22 0.79 14.71 -3.09
C ALA A 22 1.87 14.42 -4.15
N ALA A 23 1.69 14.82 -5.41
CA ALA A 23 2.66 14.56 -6.49
C ALA A 23 4.08 15.06 -6.17
N THR A 24 4.20 16.27 -5.62
CA THR A 24 5.49 16.83 -5.19
C THR A 24 6.10 16.04 -4.04
N GLU A 25 5.31 15.70 -3.02
CA GLU A 25 5.77 14.93 -1.87
C GLU A 25 6.21 13.51 -2.28
N TYR A 26 5.44 12.86 -3.15
CA TYR A 26 5.79 11.60 -3.78
C TYR A 26 7.16 11.71 -4.46
N ALA A 27 7.37 12.72 -5.30
CA ALA A 27 8.62 12.88 -6.05
C ALA A 27 9.82 13.05 -5.11
N VAL A 28 9.70 13.92 -4.09
CA VAL A 28 10.76 14.16 -3.09
C VAL A 28 11.11 12.87 -2.34
N ASN A 29 10.12 12.20 -1.77
CA ASN A 29 10.35 11.03 -0.93
C ASN A 29 10.81 9.81 -1.75
N ALA A 30 10.24 9.61 -2.93
CA ALA A 30 10.67 8.52 -3.82
C ALA A 30 12.08 8.77 -4.35
N ALA A 31 12.44 10.00 -4.75
CA ALA A 31 13.79 10.32 -5.20
C ALA A 31 14.83 10.17 -4.07
N ALA A 32 14.49 10.51 -2.82
CA ALA A 32 15.36 10.29 -1.67
C ALA A 32 15.68 8.80 -1.44
N GLY A 33 14.79 7.90 -1.87
CA GLY A 33 15.01 6.45 -1.82
C GLY A 33 15.89 5.86 -2.92
N ALA A 34 16.44 6.67 -3.83
CA ALA A 34 17.11 6.18 -5.04
C ALA A 34 18.32 5.27 -4.77
N GLU A 35 19.16 5.63 -3.79
CA GLU A 35 20.33 4.83 -3.40
C GLU A 35 19.92 3.48 -2.79
N ALA A 36 18.89 3.51 -1.94
CA ALA A 36 18.33 2.29 -1.36
C ALA A 36 17.74 1.40 -2.45
N TRP A 37 16.99 1.97 -3.40
CA TRP A 37 16.47 1.24 -4.56
C TRP A 37 17.58 0.57 -5.36
N ALA A 38 18.63 1.33 -5.74
CA ALA A 38 19.71 0.80 -6.57
C ALA A 38 20.44 -0.36 -5.88
N ARG A 39 20.80 -0.18 -4.60
CA ARG A 39 21.50 -1.18 -3.81
C ARG A 39 20.66 -2.44 -3.58
N GLN A 40 19.42 -2.28 -3.13
CA GLN A 40 18.56 -3.41 -2.78
C GLN A 40 18.11 -4.19 -4.02
N THR A 41 17.81 -3.48 -5.13
CA THR A 41 17.42 -4.13 -6.39
C THR A 41 18.60 -4.88 -7.02
N ALA A 42 19.83 -4.36 -6.91
CA ALA A 42 21.00 -5.12 -7.38
C ALA A 42 21.26 -6.37 -6.52
N ALA A 43 21.02 -6.28 -5.20
CA ALA A 43 21.16 -7.39 -4.28
C ALA A 43 20.11 -8.50 -4.48
N SER A 44 18.93 -8.16 -5.02
CA SER A 44 17.87 -9.14 -5.29
C SER A 44 18.06 -9.97 -6.56
N ALA A 45 19.21 -9.86 -7.23
CA ALA A 45 19.48 -10.56 -8.48
C ALA A 45 19.42 -12.09 -8.33
N ASP A 46 19.78 -12.64 -7.18
CA ASP A 46 19.63 -14.07 -6.87
C ASP A 46 18.15 -14.50 -6.89
N ASN A 47 17.29 -13.75 -6.19
CA ASN A 47 15.85 -14.01 -6.16
C ASN A 47 15.24 -13.91 -7.57
N TYR A 48 15.68 -12.93 -8.37
CA TYR A 48 15.25 -12.79 -9.76
C TYR A 48 15.67 -14.00 -10.62
N GLY A 49 16.89 -14.51 -10.40
CA GLY A 49 17.40 -15.70 -11.10
C GLY A 49 16.65 -16.99 -10.74
N GLN A 50 16.15 -17.12 -9.51
CA GLN A 50 15.34 -18.27 -9.11
C GLN A 50 13.98 -18.31 -9.84
N ALA A 51 13.41 -17.15 -10.13
CA ALA A 51 12.11 -17.05 -10.80
C ALA A 51 12.20 -17.25 -12.32
N ILE A 52 13.39 -17.11 -12.94
CA ILE A 52 13.56 -17.14 -14.40
C ILE A 52 14.67 -18.12 -14.78
N ALA A 53 14.31 -19.20 -15.47
CA ALA A 53 15.22 -20.28 -15.88
C ALA A 53 16.14 -19.95 -17.09
N ALA A 54 16.49 -18.68 -17.29
CA ALA A 54 17.35 -18.26 -18.40
C ALA A 54 18.82 -18.14 -17.95
N SER A 55 19.74 -18.75 -18.71
CA SER A 55 21.17 -18.70 -18.39
C SER A 55 21.71 -17.27 -18.35
N GLY A 56 22.47 -16.96 -17.30
CA GLY A 56 23.08 -15.65 -17.09
C GLY A 56 22.10 -14.51 -16.78
N ILE A 57 20.80 -14.79 -16.59
CA ILE A 57 19.77 -13.75 -16.40
C ILE A 57 20.01 -12.90 -15.16
N LYS A 58 20.43 -13.51 -14.05
CA LYS A 58 20.85 -12.84 -12.81
C LYS A 58 21.89 -11.75 -13.08
N ASN A 59 22.93 -12.08 -13.84
CA ASN A 59 24.02 -11.16 -14.14
C ASN A 59 23.55 -10.02 -15.03
N ARG A 60 22.75 -10.32 -16.07
CA ARG A 60 22.17 -9.29 -16.96
C ARG A 60 21.26 -8.33 -16.20
N PHE A 61 20.42 -8.85 -15.31
CA PHE A 61 19.54 -8.07 -14.45
C PHE A 61 20.34 -7.12 -13.55
N ARG A 62 21.30 -7.66 -12.77
CA ARG A 62 22.15 -6.84 -11.89
C ARG A 62 22.90 -5.76 -12.67
N SER A 63 23.51 -6.12 -13.80
CA SER A 63 24.22 -5.15 -14.65
C SER A 63 23.29 -4.06 -15.18
N GLY A 64 22.05 -4.40 -15.54
CA GLY A 64 21.04 -3.43 -15.95
C GLY A 64 20.67 -2.44 -14.82
N VAL A 65 20.52 -2.93 -13.59
CA VAL A 65 20.25 -2.10 -12.41
C VAL A 65 21.42 -1.17 -12.12
N VAL A 66 22.66 -1.68 -12.11
CA VAL A 66 23.87 -0.88 -11.89
C VAL A 66 24.03 0.17 -12.98
N LYS A 67 23.79 -0.19 -14.25
CA LYS A 67 23.83 0.76 -15.38
C LYS A 67 22.78 1.86 -15.25
N ALA A 68 21.60 1.57 -14.71
CA ALA A 68 20.59 2.58 -14.43
C ALA A 68 21.03 3.47 -13.26
N GLY A 69 21.35 2.87 -12.12
CA GLY A 69 21.78 3.55 -10.91
C GLY A 69 20.74 4.48 -10.29
N ALA A 70 21.05 4.99 -9.10
CA ALA A 70 20.20 5.91 -8.36
C ALA A 70 19.88 7.18 -9.16
N ALA A 71 20.83 7.72 -9.91
CA ALA A 71 20.64 8.94 -10.69
C ALA A 71 19.54 8.81 -11.77
N LYS A 72 19.50 7.69 -12.52
CA LYS A 72 18.43 7.47 -13.50
C LYS A 72 17.08 7.28 -12.83
N TYR A 73 17.05 6.58 -11.71
CA TYR A 73 15.82 6.38 -10.93
C TYR A 73 15.26 7.72 -10.43
N ALA A 74 16.06 8.51 -9.73
CA ALA A 74 15.65 9.82 -9.22
C ALA A 74 15.18 10.75 -10.34
N ARG A 75 15.91 10.79 -11.46
CA ARG A 75 15.48 11.54 -12.66
C ARG A 75 14.12 11.08 -13.17
N LYS A 76 13.88 9.76 -13.29
CA LYS A 76 12.59 9.24 -13.77
C LYS A 76 11.44 9.48 -12.79
N ILE A 77 11.71 9.51 -11.48
CA ILE A 77 10.70 9.92 -10.50
C ILE A 77 10.31 11.39 -10.71
N ASN A 78 11.29 12.29 -10.84
CA ASN A 78 11.04 13.72 -10.99
C ASN A 78 10.40 14.08 -12.34
N ASP A 79 10.93 13.53 -13.44
CA ASP A 79 10.54 13.92 -14.80
C ASP A 79 9.29 13.17 -15.31
N VAL A 80 8.92 12.06 -14.67
CA VAL A 80 7.84 11.19 -15.16
C VAL A 80 6.91 10.74 -14.04
N GLY A 81 7.47 10.21 -12.96
CA GLY A 81 6.68 9.67 -11.84
C GLY A 81 5.77 10.73 -11.22
N LYS A 82 6.30 11.93 -10.98
CA LYS A 82 5.58 13.07 -10.41
C LYS A 82 4.27 13.35 -11.15
N ASP A 83 4.34 13.49 -12.48
CA ASP A 83 3.18 13.87 -13.30
C ASP A 83 2.19 12.71 -13.48
N ARG A 84 2.67 11.46 -13.35
CA ARG A 84 1.82 10.26 -13.45
C ARG A 84 1.14 9.86 -12.15
N TYR A 85 1.64 10.31 -11.00
CA TYR A 85 1.18 9.86 -9.69
C TYR A 85 -0.31 10.16 -9.47
N GLY A 86 -0.73 11.42 -9.60
CA GLY A 86 -2.12 11.82 -9.40
C GLY A 86 -3.10 11.09 -10.34
N PRO A 87 -2.90 11.13 -11.67
CA PRO A 87 -3.74 10.41 -12.63
C PRO A 87 -3.78 8.90 -12.40
N GLY A 88 -2.64 8.28 -12.07
CA GLY A 88 -2.58 6.85 -11.79
C GLY A 88 -3.40 6.45 -10.57
N VAL A 89 -3.34 7.24 -9.50
CA VAL A 89 -4.17 7.01 -8.30
C VAL A 89 -5.65 7.23 -8.60
N SER A 90 -5.99 8.26 -9.38
CA SER A 90 -7.37 8.51 -9.80
C SER A 90 -7.94 7.34 -10.61
N ALA A 91 -7.15 6.76 -11.52
CA ALA A 91 -7.54 5.59 -12.30
C ALA A 91 -7.78 4.36 -11.41
N GLY A 92 -7.01 4.20 -10.33
CA GLY A 92 -7.18 3.11 -9.33
C GLY A 92 -8.24 3.39 -8.26
N LYS A 93 -9.05 4.46 -8.37
CA LYS A 93 -10.06 4.83 -7.37
C LYS A 93 -11.08 3.70 -7.13
N ASP A 94 -11.55 3.08 -8.21
CA ASP A 94 -12.55 2.01 -8.13
C ASP A 94 -11.95 0.70 -7.62
N ASP A 95 -10.66 0.45 -7.89
CA ASP A 95 -9.93 -0.66 -7.30
C ASP A 95 -9.80 -0.48 -5.77
N TYR A 96 -9.46 0.73 -5.31
CA TYR A 96 -9.44 1.06 -3.90
C TYR A 96 -10.81 0.82 -3.25
N LYS A 97 -11.88 1.31 -3.89
CA LYS A 97 -13.25 1.12 -3.41
C LYS A 97 -13.56 -0.37 -3.30
N SER A 98 -13.39 -1.11 -4.39
CA SER A 98 -13.75 -2.53 -4.47
C SER A 98 -12.93 -3.39 -3.51
N GLY A 99 -11.63 -3.12 -3.38
CA GLY A 99 -10.76 -3.84 -2.45
C GLY A 99 -11.00 -3.51 -0.98
N SER A 100 -11.48 -2.29 -0.68
CA SER A 100 -11.71 -1.82 0.69
C SER A 100 -13.14 -2.06 1.19
N GLU A 101 -14.12 -2.07 0.28
CA GLU A 101 -15.55 -2.23 0.58
C GLU A 101 -15.83 -3.36 1.58
N PRO A 102 -15.31 -4.60 1.39
CA PRO A 102 -15.69 -5.70 2.26
C PRO A 102 -15.28 -5.49 3.72
N TYR A 103 -14.23 -4.71 3.96
CA TYR A 103 -13.77 -4.34 5.30
C TYR A 103 -14.58 -3.20 5.89
N PHE A 104 -14.97 -2.21 5.06
CA PHE A 104 -15.87 -1.13 5.47
C PHE A 104 -17.22 -1.68 5.91
N SER A 105 -17.83 -2.57 5.12
CA SER A 105 -19.10 -3.19 5.48
C SER A 105 -18.98 -4.06 6.74
N THR A 106 -17.84 -4.75 6.93
CA THR A 106 -17.56 -5.54 8.15
C THR A 106 -17.48 -4.66 9.39
N LEU A 107 -16.81 -3.50 9.31
CA LEU A 107 -16.74 -2.56 10.43
C LEU A 107 -18.10 -1.93 10.73
N ALA A 108 -18.88 -1.61 9.70
CA ALA A 108 -20.19 -0.98 9.85
C ALA A 108 -21.21 -1.90 10.54
N SER A 109 -21.11 -3.22 10.34
CA SER A 109 -21.95 -4.21 11.02
C SER A 109 -21.42 -4.62 12.40
N LEU A 110 -20.16 -4.32 12.71
CA LEU A 110 -19.52 -4.75 13.95
C LEU A 110 -20.07 -3.98 15.17
N SER A 111 -20.58 -4.73 16.13
CA SER A 111 -20.93 -4.22 17.45
C SER A 111 -19.87 -4.62 18.46
N LEU A 112 -19.27 -3.61 19.10
CA LEU A 112 -18.21 -3.81 20.09
C LEU A 112 -18.77 -3.94 21.50
N SER A 113 -18.02 -4.65 22.36
CA SER A 113 -18.27 -4.71 23.80
C SER A 113 -18.30 -3.33 24.44
N ALA A 114 -19.06 -3.15 25.53
CA ALA A 114 -19.24 -1.84 26.17
C ALA A 114 -17.90 -1.22 26.62
N ARG A 115 -17.74 0.10 26.45
CA ARG A 115 -16.55 0.81 26.98
C ARG A 115 -16.59 0.77 28.50
N LYS A 116 -15.43 0.52 29.10
CA LYS A 116 -15.18 0.59 30.54
C LYS A 116 -14.52 1.94 30.89
N PRO A 117 -14.35 2.28 32.18
CA PRO A 117 -13.69 3.52 32.58
C PRO A 117 -12.37 3.75 31.84
N LYS A 118 -12.00 5.03 31.66
CA LYS A 118 -10.76 5.41 30.98
C LYS A 118 -9.57 4.73 31.66
N GLY A 119 -8.73 4.04 30.87
CA GLY A 119 -7.55 3.33 31.36
C GLY A 119 -7.81 1.88 31.79
N ASP A 120 -9.07 1.42 31.84
CA ASP A 120 -9.38 0.02 32.15
C ASP A 120 -8.80 -0.90 31.05
N PRO A 121 -7.98 -1.91 31.40
CA PRO A 121 -7.41 -2.85 30.44
C PRO A 121 -8.44 -3.61 29.60
N ALA A 122 -9.66 -3.83 30.11
CA ALA A 122 -10.72 -4.49 29.36
C ALA A 122 -11.12 -3.70 28.09
N ASN A 123 -10.78 -2.42 27.97
CA ASN A 123 -10.99 -1.66 26.75
C ASN A 123 -10.14 -2.17 25.56
N TYR A 124 -9.00 -2.83 25.79
CA TYR A 124 -8.18 -3.41 24.72
C TYR A 124 -8.93 -4.51 23.96
N LYS A 125 -9.84 -5.23 24.63
CA LYS A 125 -10.70 -6.24 24.02
C LYS A 125 -11.48 -5.70 22.81
N ARG A 126 -11.84 -4.42 22.82
CA ARG A 126 -12.53 -3.78 21.69
C ARG A 126 -11.66 -3.66 20.44
N VAL A 127 -10.36 -3.43 20.61
CA VAL A 127 -9.39 -3.40 19.50
C VAL A 127 -9.17 -4.81 18.99
N GLU A 128 -9.08 -5.78 19.89
CA GLU A 128 -9.00 -7.20 19.55
C GLU A 128 -10.22 -7.69 18.73
N GLU A 129 -11.44 -7.31 19.13
CA GLU A 129 -12.69 -7.59 18.40
C GLU A 129 -12.65 -7.07 16.96
N VAL A 130 -12.16 -5.83 16.75
CA VAL A 130 -11.96 -5.24 15.41
C VAL A 130 -10.93 -6.04 14.61
N GLY A 131 -9.77 -6.33 15.21
CA GLY A 131 -8.69 -7.06 14.53
C GLY A 131 -9.12 -8.46 14.10
N LYS A 132 -9.84 -9.18 14.97
CA LYS A 132 -10.41 -10.50 14.66
C LYS A 132 -11.40 -10.42 13.51
N ALA A 133 -12.34 -9.47 13.54
CA ALA A 133 -13.34 -9.33 12.49
C ALA A 133 -12.71 -9.05 11.11
N LEU A 134 -11.74 -8.12 11.04
CA LEU A 134 -11.03 -7.79 9.80
C LEU A 134 -10.20 -8.98 9.29
N ASN A 135 -9.51 -9.70 10.17
CA ASN A 135 -8.74 -10.88 9.80
C ASN A 135 -9.65 -12.00 9.27
N SER A 136 -10.74 -12.30 9.96
CA SER A 136 -11.71 -13.29 9.50
C SER A 136 -12.28 -12.92 8.13
N LYS A 137 -12.56 -11.63 7.88
CA LYS A 137 -13.03 -11.18 6.56
C LYS A 137 -11.97 -11.39 5.48
N LYS A 138 -10.70 -11.08 5.76
CA LYS A 138 -9.60 -11.32 4.83
C LYS A 138 -9.49 -12.80 4.47
N LEU A 139 -9.49 -13.69 5.46
CA LEU A 139 -9.40 -15.14 5.23
C LEU A 139 -10.57 -15.65 4.37
N ALA A 140 -11.79 -15.19 4.66
CA ALA A 140 -12.96 -15.53 3.85
C ALA A 140 -12.84 -15.10 2.37
N LEU A 141 -12.19 -13.97 2.08
CA LEU A 141 -11.95 -13.52 0.70
C LEU A 141 -10.85 -14.33 -0.01
N LEU A 142 -9.93 -14.94 0.74
CA LEU A 142 -8.84 -15.75 0.19
C LEU A 142 -9.21 -17.24 0.02
N GLY A 143 -10.43 -17.63 0.41
CA GLY A 143 -10.91 -19.01 0.29
C GLY A 143 -10.83 -19.86 1.56
N GLY A 144 -10.57 -19.25 2.73
CA GLY A 144 -10.48 -19.94 4.03
C GLY A 144 -9.06 -19.93 4.60
#